data_AF-A0A964Z8X9-F1
#
_entry.id   AF-A0A964Z8X9-F1
#
_cell.length_a   1.000
_cell.length_b   1.000
_cell.length_c   1.000
_cell.angle_alpha   90.00
_cell.angle_beta   90.00
_cell.angle_gamma   90.00
#
_symmetry.space_group_name_H-M   'P 1'
#
loop_
_entity.id
_entity.type
_entity.pdbx_description
1 polymer ?
#
loop_
_entity_poly.entity_id
_entity_poly.type
_entity_poly.pdbx_seq_one_letter_code
_entity_poly.pdbx_strand_id
1 'polypeptide(L)' 'MGKFDTLDLFTPEDLMMFEDYSVLAKGGCNQFVDIGANIGLHSLVAKKLGFKVVAYEPDPVNFEYLTKNF' A
#
# COMPACT_ATOMS: atom_id res chain seq x y z
N MET A 1 -4.77 -1.57 17.67
CA MET A 1 -4.47 -2.28 16.41
C MET A 1 -4.00 -3.69 16.74
N GLY A 2 -3.99 -4.62 15.78
CA GLY A 2 -3.73 -6.05 16.02
C GLY A 2 -2.30 -6.36 16.49
N LYS A 3 -1.78 -7.54 16.12
CA LYS A 3 -0.46 -8.05 16.56
C LYS A 3 0.75 -7.24 16.02
N PHE A 4 0.52 -6.30 15.11
CA PHE A 4 1.53 -5.51 14.41
C PHE A 4 1.29 -4.02 14.67
N ASP A 5 2.38 -3.28 14.90
CA ASP A 5 2.42 -1.84 15.14
C ASP A 5 3.02 -1.12 13.93
N THR A 6 2.92 0.21 13.88
CA THR A 6 3.54 1.08 12.87
C THR A 6 5.05 0.91 12.74
N LEU A 7 5.72 0.39 13.77
CA LEU A 7 7.14 0.02 13.75
C LEU A 7 7.44 -1.19 12.87
N ASP A 8 6.42 -2.00 12.55
CA ASP A 8 6.52 -3.13 11.63
C ASP A 8 6.27 -2.71 10.17
N LEU A 9 6.17 -1.41 9.88
CA LEU A 9 6.15 -0.89 8.51
C LEU A 9 7.58 -0.75 7.98
N PHE A 10 7.75 -0.92 6.67
CA PHE A 10 9.06 -0.82 6.00
C PHE A 10 10.03 -1.93 6.45
N THR A 11 9.49 -3.13 6.65
CA THR A 11 10.32 -4.33 6.76
C THR A 11 11.19 -4.49 5.51
N PRO A 12 12.32 -5.21 5.58
CA PRO A 12 13.11 -5.54 4.40
C PRO A 12 12.26 -6.17 3.28
N GLU A 13 11.26 -6.97 3.63
CA GLU A 13 10.30 -7.57 2.72
C GLU A 13 9.43 -6.51 2.03
N ASP A 14 8.98 -5.47 2.73
CA ASP A 14 8.25 -4.34 2.13
C ASP A 14 9.11 -3.57 1.13
N LEU A 15 10.38 -3.34 1.46
CA LEU A 15 11.31 -2.66 0.55
C LEU A 15 11.54 -3.46 -0.73
N MET A 16 11.66 -4.78 -0.63
CA MET A 16 11.74 -5.66 -1.79
C MET A 16 10.46 -5.60 -2.64
N MET A 17 9.28 -5.61 -2.00
CA MET A 17 8.01 -5.47 -2.72
C MET A 17 7.89 -4.12 -3.45
N PHE A 18 8.39 -3.03 -2.87
CA PHE A 18 8.36 -1.72 -3.54
C PHE A 18 9.22 -1.69 -4.81
N GLU A 19 10.35 -2.40 -4.83
CA GLU A 19 11.15 -2.57 -6.04
C GLU A 19 10.37 -3.33 -7.11
N ASP A 20 9.69 -4.42 -6.75
CA ASP A 20 8.84 -5.19 -7.66
C ASP A 20 7.71 -4.32 -8.25
N TYR A 21 7.06 -3.49 -7.43
CA TYR A 21 6.05 -2.54 -7.92
C TYR A 21 6.65 -1.59 -8.96
N SER A 22 7.89 -1.13 -8.75
CA SER A 22 8.57 -0.23 -9.68
C SER A 22 8.88 -0.90 -11.04
N VAL A 23 9.24 -2.18 -11.02
CA VAL A 23 9.48 -2.99 -12.22
C VAL A 23 8.16 -3.18 -12.98
N LEU A 24 7.08 -3.51 -12.27
CA LEU A 24 5.75 -3.69 -12.86
C LEU A 24 5.20 -2.40 -13.48
N ALA A 25 5.40 -1.25 -12.82
CA ALA A 25 5.01 0.06 -13.34
C ALA A 25 5.68 0.34 -14.70
N LYS A 26 6.99 0.07 -14.79
CA LYS A 26 7.77 0.21 -16.04
C LYS A 26 7.34 -0.80 -17.11
N GLY A 27 6.84 -1.96 -16.69
CA GLY A 27 6.29 -3.00 -17.55
C GLY A 27 4.90 -2.70 -18.14
N GLY A 28 4.28 -1.58 -17.78
CA GLY A 28 2.98 -1.15 -18.32
C GLY A 28 1.77 -1.58 -17.50
N CYS A 29 1.97 -2.21 -16.33
CA CYS A 29 0.89 -2.42 -15.37
C CYS A 29 0.42 -1.05 -14.85
N ASN A 30 -0.88 -0.76 -14.98
CA ASN A 30 -1.43 0.56 -14.66
C ASN A 30 -2.46 0.53 -13.51
N GLN A 31 -2.79 -0.64 -12.97
CA GLN A 31 -3.77 -0.80 -11.91
C GLN A 31 -3.17 -1.58 -10.74
N PHE A 32 -3.43 -1.10 -9.51
CA PHE A 32 -2.99 -1.72 -8.27
C PHE A 32 -4.21 -1.93 -7.36
N VAL A 33 -4.40 -3.16 -6.89
CA VAL A 33 -5.51 -3.51 -5.99
C VAL A 33 -4.92 -3.94 -4.64
N ASP A 34 -5.21 -3.17 -3.59
CA ASP A 34 -4.66 -3.36 -2.25
C ASP A 34 -5.77 -3.83 -1.31
N ILE A 35 -5.75 -5.11 -0.93
CA ILE A 35 -6.76 -5.73 -0.06
C ILE A 35 -6.19 -5.86 1.34
N GLY A 36 -6.85 -5.26 2.33
CA GLY A 36 -6.27 -5.11 3.66
C GLY A 36 -5.23 -3.99 3.68
N ALA A 37 -5.56 -2.87 3.02
CA ALA A 37 -4.65 -1.75 2.80
C ALA A 37 -4.14 -1.10 4.11
N ASN A 38 -4.74 -1.43 5.26
CA ASN A 38 -4.40 -0.90 6.58
C ASN A 38 -4.42 0.64 6.52
N ILE A 39 -3.34 1.32 6.90
CA ILE A 39 -3.23 2.78 6.80
C ILE A 39 -2.78 3.27 5.41
N GLY A 40 -2.53 2.38 4.44
CA GLY A 40 -2.30 2.73 3.03
C GLY A 40 -0.86 2.80 2.55
N LEU A 41 0.09 2.14 3.22
CA LEU A 41 1.51 2.21 2.84
C LEU A 41 1.77 1.74 1.39
N HIS A 42 1.37 0.51 1.05
CA HIS A 42 1.60 -0.07 -0.29
C HIS A 42 0.82 0.70 -1.36
N SER A 43 -0.45 0.98 -1.08
CA SER A 43 -1.30 1.88 -1.84
C SER A 43 -0.62 3.21 -2.20
N LEU A 44 0.02 3.89 -1.24
CA LEU A 44 0.70 5.16 -1.49
C LEU A 44 1.95 5.00 -2.35
N VAL A 45 2.75 3.96 -2.11
CA VAL A 45 3.94 3.68 -2.92
C VAL A 45 3.52 3.39 -4.37
N ALA A 46 2.52 2.53 -4.58
CA ALA A 46 1.97 2.24 -5.90
C ALA A 46 1.41 3.51 -6.57
N LYS A 47 0.65 4.35 -5.86
CA LYS A 47 0.16 5.63 -6.40
C LYS A 47 1.31 6.54 -6.86
N LYS A 48 2.40 6.63 -6.08
CA LYS A 48 3.60 7.41 -6.45
C LYS A 48 4.34 6.84 -7.66
N LEU A 49 4.29 5.53 -7.86
CA LEU A 49 4.86 4.85 -9.02
C LEU A 49 3.98 4.94 -10.28
N GLY A 50 2.80 5.58 -10.20
CA GLY A 50 1.93 5.86 -11.34
C GLY A 50 0.78 4.87 -11.53
N PHE A 51 0.56 3.94 -10.59
CA PHE A 51 -0.59 3.04 -10.66
C PHE A 51 -1.90 3.77 -10.34
N LYS A 52 -2.99 3.33 -10.97
CA LYS A 52 -4.37 3.59 -10.54
C LYS A 52 -4.72 2.63 -9.42
N VAL A 53 -4.82 3.16 -8.20
CA VAL A 53 -4.99 2.35 -6.98
C VAL A 53 -6.46 2.18 -6.62
N VAL A 54 -6.84 0.95 -6.27
CA VAL A 54 -8.08 0.62 -5.57
C VAL A 54 -7.69 -0.05 -4.27
N ALA A 55 -8.00 0.60 -3.15
CA ALA A 55 -7.65 0.12 -1.81
C ALA A 55 -8.91 -0.24 -1.03
N TYR A 56 -8.86 -1.35 -0.29
CA TYR A 56 -9.93 -1.78 0.61
C TYR A 56 -9.36 -2.11 1.99
N GLU A 57 -9.96 -1.52 3.02
CA GLU A 57 -9.64 -1.79 4.42
C GLU A 57 -10.95 -2.01 5.20
N PRO A 58 -11.16 -3.20 5.79
CA PRO A 58 -12.39 -3.50 6.53
C PRO A 58 -12.42 -2.90 7.95
N ASP A 59 -11.27 -2.63 8.58
CA ASP A 59 -11.26 -2.01 9.91
C ASP A 59 -11.55 -0.50 9.80
N PRO A 60 -12.59 0.01 10.50
CA PRO A 60 -13.01 1.40 10.34
C PRO A 60 -11.99 2.42 10.83
N VAL A 61 -11.15 2.08 11.82
CA VAL A 61 -10.11 2.97 12.33
C VAL A 61 -8.97 3.07 11.34
N ASN A 62 -8.49 1.94 10.82
CA ASN A 62 -7.48 1.91 9.77
C ASN A 62 -7.98 2.58 8.50
N PHE A 63 -9.25 2.38 8.13
CA PHE A 63 -9.87 3.04 6.99
C PHE A 63 -9.91 4.57 7.15
N GLU A 64 -10.11 5.09 8.36
CA GLU A 64 -10.01 6.53 8.62
C GLU A 64 -8.57 7.04 8.38
N TYR A 65 -7.54 6.29 8.79
CA TYR A 65 -6.15 6.65 8.49
C TYR A 65 -5.83 6.53 7.00
N LEU A 66 -6.27 5.45 6.35
CA LEU A 66 -6.14 5.24 4.91
C LEU A 66 -6.69 6.43 4.12
N THR A 67 -7.91 6.85 4.43
CA THR A 67 -8.57 7.96 3.73
C THR A 67 -7.88 9.31 3.96
N LYS A 68 -7.29 9.54 5.14
CA LYS A 68 -6.48 10.76 5.42
C LYS A 68 -5.15 10.80 4.67
N ASN A 69 -4.61 9.65 4.32
CA ASN A 69 -3.31 9.52 3.66
C ASN A 69 -3.39 9.70 2.14
N PHE A 70 -4.59 9.59 1.55
CA PHE A 70 -4.82 9.59 0.10
C PHE A 70 -5.04 10.98 -0.52
#